data_AF-W1I4N8-F1
#
_entry.id   AF-W1I4N8-F1
#
_cell.length_a   1.000
_cell.length_b   1.000
_cell.length_c   1.000
_cell.angle_alpha   90.00
_cell.angle_beta   90.00
_cell.angle_gamma   90.00
#
_symmetry.space_group_name_H-M   'P 1'
#
loop_
_entity.id
_entity.type
_entity.pdbx_description
1 polymer ?
#
loop_
_entity_poly.entity_id
_entity_poly.type
_entity_poly.pdbx_seq_one_letter_code
_entity_poly.pdbx_strand_id
1 'polypeptide(L)'
;MKKLIIIITSVLFLSGCITKKQFHNTYGFADENKQIYNQDMINCKQYSYDTYPPKTFSMPTYYNPNAYANVGGIGGAMAQGRAMYAAEQAERQTIEMMKEYNKAREDSFNYCMQQKGWYEIEVEE
;
A
#
# COMPACT_ATOMS: atom_id res chain seq x y z
N MET A 1 -44.10 -13.73 -51.97
CA MET A 1 -42.84 -12.96 -51.81
C MET A 1 -43.19 -11.72 -50.98
N LYS A 2 -42.64 -11.38 -49.81
CA LYS A 2 -41.52 -11.86 -48.97
C LYS A 2 -41.99 -11.75 -47.50
N LYS A 3 -41.73 -12.76 -46.66
CA LYS A 3 -41.90 -12.67 -45.21
C LYS A 3 -40.68 -11.92 -44.66
N LEU A 4 -40.89 -10.73 -44.10
CA LEU A 4 -39.85 -9.96 -43.42
C LEU A 4 -39.68 -10.54 -42.01
N ILE A 5 -38.65 -11.36 -41.84
CA ILE A 5 -38.21 -11.83 -40.53
C ILE A 5 -37.35 -10.72 -39.94
N ILE A 6 -37.90 -9.93 -39.02
CA ILE A 6 -37.13 -8.98 -38.22
C ILE A 6 -36.45 -9.79 -37.12
N ILE A 7 -35.17 -10.09 -37.30
CA ILE A 7 -34.32 -10.66 -36.26
C ILE A 7 -34.05 -9.54 -35.27
N ILE A 8 -34.77 -9.54 -34.14
CA ILE A 8 -34.44 -8.73 -32.98
C ILE A 8 -33.16 -9.35 -32.41
N THR A 9 -32.01 -8.79 -32.78
CA THR A 9 -30.76 -9.07 -32.09
C THR A 9 -30.88 -8.48 -30.69
N SER A 10 -31.34 -9.31 -29.76
CA SER A 10 -31.19 -9.09 -28.32
C SER A 10 -29.69 -9.04 -28.02
N VAL A 11 -29.13 -7.83 -28.10
CA VAL A 11 -27.87 -7.53 -27.43
C VAL A 11 -28.20 -7.60 -25.95
N LEU A 12 -27.98 -8.78 -25.38
CA LEU A 12 -27.85 -8.98 -23.94
C LEU A 12 -26.70 -8.08 -23.50
N PHE A 13 -27.01 -6.84 -23.12
CA PHE A 13 -26.15 -6.07 -22.24
C PHE A 13 -26.04 -6.90 -20.97
N LEU A 14 -24.96 -7.66 -20.88
CA LEU A 14 -24.38 -8.08 -19.61
C LEU A 14 -23.95 -6.80 -18.89
N SER A 15 -24.92 -6.08 -18.32
CA SER A 15 -24.67 -5.04 -17.34
C SER A 15 -24.15 -5.73 -16.09
N GLY A 16 -22.87 -6.10 -16.09
CA GLY A 16 -22.14 -6.23 -14.84
C GLY A 16 -22.29 -4.89 -14.14
N CYS A 17 -22.88 -4.88 -12.95
CA CYS A 17 -22.94 -3.68 -12.13
C CYS A 17 -21.50 -3.18 -11.97
N ILE A 18 -21.18 -2.03 -12.56
CA ILE A 18 -19.90 -1.37 -12.32
C ILE A 18 -20.05 -0.73 -10.95
N THR A 19 -19.61 -1.44 -9.93
CA THR A 19 -19.59 -0.92 -8.56
C THR A 19 -18.37 -0.04 -8.38
N LYS A 20 -18.56 1.26 -8.15
CA LYS A 20 -17.50 2.19 -7.79
C LYS A 20 -17.40 2.32 -6.28
N LYS A 21 -16.19 2.28 -5.76
CA LYS A 21 -15.89 2.57 -4.35
C LYS A 21 -15.93 4.08 -4.10
N GLN A 22 -16.82 4.52 -3.23
CA GLN A 22 -16.92 5.93 -2.79
C GLN A 22 -16.86 6.02 -1.27
N PHE A 23 -16.30 7.11 -0.74
CA PHE A 23 -16.32 7.38 0.69
C PHE A 23 -17.60 8.12 1.08
N HIS A 24 -18.22 7.68 2.17
CA HIS A 24 -19.47 8.21 2.68
C HIS A 24 -19.39 8.42 4.19
N ASN A 25 -20.12 9.43 4.68
CA ASN A 25 -20.31 9.72 6.10
C ASN A 25 -21.78 10.11 6.33
N THR A 26 -22.21 10.36 7.58
CA THR A 26 -23.59 10.74 7.94
C THR A 26 -24.14 11.93 7.14
N TYR A 27 -23.26 12.78 6.59
CA TYR A 27 -23.62 13.95 5.79
C TYR A 27 -23.67 13.70 4.27
N GLY A 28 -23.39 12.49 3.80
CA GLY A 28 -23.42 12.09 2.39
C GLY A 28 -22.06 11.68 1.83
N PHE A 29 -21.94 11.68 0.51
CA PHE A 29 -20.72 11.26 -0.19
C PHE A 29 -19.60 12.29 -0.03
N ALA A 30 -18.35 11.81 -0.09
CA ALA A 30 -17.16 12.66 -0.03
C ALA A 30 -17.09 13.68 -1.19
N ASP A 31 -17.60 13.30 -2.36
CA ASP A 31 -17.66 14.19 -3.53
C ASP A 31 -18.58 15.40 -3.29
N GLU A 32 -19.70 15.18 -2.59
CA GLU A 32 -20.68 16.21 -2.22
C GLU A 32 -20.21 17.05 -1.03
N ASN A 33 -19.46 16.44 -0.11
CA ASN A 33 -18.96 17.07 1.12
C ASN A 33 -17.44 17.29 1.09
N LYS A 34 -16.90 17.64 -0.07
CA LYS A 34 -15.45 17.67 -0.35
C LYS A 34 -14.65 18.53 0.64
N GLN A 35 -15.19 19.65 1.10
CA GLN A 35 -14.51 20.52 2.06
C GLN A 35 -14.30 19.81 3.41
N ILE A 36 -15.33 19.14 3.92
CA ILE A 36 -15.28 18.41 5.20
C ILE A 36 -14.36 17.19 5.05
N TYR A 37 -14.56 16.41 3.99
CA TYR A 37 -13.71 15.25 3.69
C TYR A 37 -12.23 15.62 3.60
N ASN A 38 -11.89 16.67 2.86
CA ASN A 38 -10.50 17.09 2.71
C ASN A 38 -9.89 17.56 4.04
N GLN A 39 -10.66 18.28 4.86
CA GLN A 39 -10.19 18.74 6.16
C GLN A 39 -9.91 17.56 7.09
N ASP A 40 -10.82 16.59 7.17
CA ASP A 40 -10.64 15.38 7.96
C ASP A 40 -9.47 14.54 7.42
N MET A 41 -9.35 14.39 6.11
CA MET A 41 -8.22 13.69 5.47
C MET A 41 -6.88 14.34 5.84
N ILE A 42 -6.78 15.67 5.79
CA ILE A 42 -5.56 16.39 6.18
C ILE A 42 -5.25 16.17 7.66
N ASN A 43 -6.26 16.29 8.53
CA ASN A 43 -6.10 16.09 9.96
C ASN A 43 -5.69 14.65 10.30
N CYS A 44 -6.33 13.67 9.68
CA CYS A 44 -6.03 12.25 9.89
C CYS A 44 -4.67 11.86 9.30
N LYS A 45 -4.25 12.51 8.21
CA LYS A 45 -2.88 12.38 7.70
C LYS A 45 -1.90 12.94 8.72
N GLN A 46 -2.10 14.15 9.22
CA GLN A 46 -1.21 14.71 10.24
C GLN A 46 -1.13 13.81 11.48
N TYR A 47 -2.27 13.33 11.97
CA TYR A 47 -2.33 12.38 13.09
C TYR A 47 -1.51 11.10 12.84
N SER A 48 -1.59 10.50 11.65
CA SER A 48 -0.82 9.30 11.34
C SER A 48 0.68 9.58 11.24
N TYR A 49 1.09 10.75 10.74
CA TYR A 49 2.49 11.18 10.73
C TYR A 49 3.01 11.55 12.12
N ASP A 50 2.17 12.09 13.00
CA ASP A 50 2.56 12.38 14.39
C ASP A 50 2.72 11.08 15.20
N THR A 51 1.84 10.09 14.96
CA THR A 51 1.89 8.78 15.62
C THR A 51 3.03 7.90 15.07
N TYR A 52 3.21 7.91 13.75
CA TYR A 52 4.23 7.14 13.03
C TYR A 52 5.09 8.08 12.17
N PRO A 53 6.01 8.87 12.78
CA PRO A 53 6.84 9.82 12.05
C PRO A 53 7.73 9.14 11.01
N PRO A 54 8.17 9.83 9.94
CA PRO A 54 9.10 9.25 8.97
C PRO A 54 10.36 8.73 9.67
N LYS A 55 10.62 7.43 9.53
CA LYS A 55 11.83 6.79 10.05
C LYS A 55 12.68 6.31 8.89
N THR A 56 13.96 6.66 8.91
CA THR A 56 14.96 5.97 8.13
C THR A 56 15.45 4.78 8.95
N PHE A 57 15.31 3.58 8.41
CA PHE A 57 15.96 2.43 9.00
C PHE A 57 17.36 2.37 8.42
N SER A 58 18.37 2.53 9.27
CA SER A 58 19.75 2.40 8.84
C SER A 58 19.97 0.95 8.39
N MET A 59 20.38 0.75 7.14
CA MET A 59 20.95 -0.54 6.77
C MET A 59 22.11 -0.83 7.72
N PRO A 60 22.21 -2.04 8.27
CA PRO A 60 23.34 -2.37 9.12
C PRO A 60 24.63 -2.15 8.34
N THR A 61 25.51 -1.31 8.88
CA THR A 61 26.85 -1.08 8.36
C THR A 61 27.67 -2.35 8.54
N TYR A 62 27.51 -3.30 7.64
CA TYR A 62 28.29 -4.54 7.62
C TYR A 62 28.90 -4.74 6.25
N TYR A 63 29.84 -3.87 5.89
CA TYR A 63 30.77 -4.20 4.83
C TYR A 63 32.07 -3.39 4.92
N ASN A 64 33.14 -4.03 5.40
CA ASN A 64 34.48 -3.71 4.95
C ASN A 64 34.96 -4.89 4.08
N PRO A 65 34.92 -4.79 2.75
CA PRO A 65 35.39 -5.86 1.85
C PRO A 65 36.85 -6.24 2.11
N ASN A 66 37.63 -5.33 2.70
CA ASN A 66 39.03 -5.56 3.02
C ASN A 66 39.25 -6.39 4.30
N ALA A 67 38.21 -6.63 5.11
CA ALA A 67 38.34 -7.44 6.34
C ALA A 67 38.67 -8.92 6.05
N TYR A 68 38.26 -9.43 4.87
CA TYR A 68 38.49 -10.83 4.48
C TYR A 68 39.38 -10.97 3.24
N ALA A 69 39.80 -9.85 2.63
CA ALA A 69 40.64 -9.84 1.43
C ALA A 69 42.01 -10.51 1.62
N ASN A 70 42.52 -10.62 2.86
CA ASN A 70 43.80 -11.27 3.17
C ASN A 70 43.68 -12.77 3.50
N VAL A 71 42.48 -13.36 3.49
CA VAL A 71 42.30 -14.79 3.76
C VAL A 71 42.28 -15.53 2.42
N GLY A 72 43.45 -15.85 1.86
CA GLY A 72 43.54 -16.57 0.58
C GLY A 72 42.89 -17.97 0.63
N GLY A 73 42.37 -18.44 -0.52
CA GLY A 73 41.86 -19.80 -0.71
C GLY A 73 40.36 -19.99 -0.42
N ILE A 74 39.90 -21.26 -0.42
CA ILE A 74 38.48 -21.64 -0.27
C ILE A 74 37.88 -21.09 1.04
N GLY A 75 38.69 -21.00 2.11
CA GLY A 75 38.27 -20.46 3.41
C GLY A 75 37.89 -18.98 3.37
N GLY A 76 38.61 -18.15 2.60
CA GLY A 76 38.26 -16.74 2.41
C GLY A 76 37.01 -16.54 1.57
N ALA A 77 36.86 -17.32 0.50
CA ALA A 77 35.66 -17.31 -0.34
C ALA A 77 34.40 -17.70 0.46
N MET A 78 34.51 -18.71 1.35
CA MET A 78 33.40 -19.09 2.24
C MET A 78 33.09 -18.02 3.30
N ALA A 79 34.11 -17.35 3.86
CA ALA A 79 33.91 -16.25 4.80
C ALA A 79 33.20 -15.05 4.14
N GLN A 80 33.62 -14.70 2.92
CA GLN A 80 32.98 -13.65 2.12
C GLN A 80 31.53 -14.01 1.77
N GLY A 81 31.26 -15.25 1.35
CA GLY A 81 29.90 -15.70 1.04
C GLY A 81 28.95 -15.66 2.25
N ARG A 82 29.43 -16.06 3.44
CA ARG A 82 28.65 -15.95 4.68
C ARG A 82 28.35 -14.49 5.06
N ALA A 83 29.33 -13.60 4.89
CA ALA A 83 29.14 -12.18 5.16
C ALA A 83 28.13 -11.54 4.19
N MET A 84 28.19 -11.87 2.89
CA MET A 84 27.22 -11.42 1.90
C MET A 84 25.80 -11.89 2.22
N TYR A 85 25.64 -13.17 2.59
CA TYR A 85 24.35 -13.72 2.98
C TYR A 85 23.76 -13.05 4.23
N ALA A 86 24.60 -12.77 5.24
CA ALA A 86 24.17 -12.06 6.43
C ALA A 86 23.74 -10.61 6.13
N ALA A 87 24.48 -9.92 5.24
CA ALA A 87 24.12 -8.58 4.78
C ALA A 87 22.77 -8.59 4.03
N GLU A 88 22.56 -9.55 3.13
CA GLU A 88 21.30 -9.71 2.40
C GLU A 88 20.12 -9.98 3.34
N GLN A 89 20.29 -10.85 4.35
CA GLN A 89 19.25 -11.09 5.35
C GLN A 89 18.90 -9.82 6.12
N ALA A 90 19.91 -9.06 6.52
CA ALA A 90 19.71 -7.83 7.30
C ALA A 90 19.07 -6.72 6.45
N GLU A 91 19.38 -6.64 5.17
CA GLU A 91 18.68 -5.77 4.20
C GLU A 91 17.20 -6.16 4.09
N ARG A 92 16.90 -7.45 3.90
CA ARG A 92 15.52 -7.95 3.84
C ARG A 92 14.72 -7.62 5.10
N GLN A 93 15.30 -7.83 6.28
CA GLN A 93 14.69 -7.47 7.56
C GLN A 93 14.43 -5.96 7.65
N THR A 94 15.37 -5.14 7.19
CA THR A 94 15.21 -3.68 7.18
C THR A 94 14.06 -3.23 6.26
N ILE A 95 13.92 -3.86 5.10
CA ILE A 95 12.81 -3.63 4.17
C ILE A 95 11.48 -4.06 4.77
N GLU A 96 11.44 -5.20 5.45
CA GLU A 96 10.22 -5.70 6.11
C GLU A 96 9.77 -4.76 7.24
N MET A 97 10.69 -4.33 8.10
CA MET A 97 10.40 -3.32 9.13
C MET A 97 9.86 -2.02 8.52
N MET A 98 10.42 -1.56 7.40
CA MET A 98 9.89 -0.39 6.68
C MET A 98 8.46 -0.60 6.19
N LYS A 99 8.14 -1.78 5.64
CA LYS A 99 6.80 -2.11 5.16
C LYS A 99 5.80 -2.14 6.30
N GLU A 100 6.12 -2.82 7.39
CA GLU A 100 5.26 -2.90 8.58
C GLU A 100 5.01 -1.51 9.18
N TYR A 101 6.05 -0.70 9.28
CA TYR A 101 5.92 0.66 9.81
C TYR A 101 5.04 1.56 8.93
N ASN A 102 5.18 1.47 7.61
CA ASN A 102 4.31 2.21 6.69
C ASN A 102 2.87 1.70 6.73
N LYS A 103 2.68 0.39 6.87
CA LYS A 103 1.35 -0.21 7.06
C LYS A 103 0.69 0.29 8.34
N ALA A 104 1.43 0.31 9.46
CA ALA A 104 0.91 0.84 10.72
C ALA A 104 0.50 2.33 10.61
N ARG A 105 1.23 3.13 9.82
CA ARG A 105 0.84 4.51 9.51
C ARG A 105 -0.47 4.56 8.72
N GLU A 106 -0.60 3.72 7.70
CA GLU A 106 -1.82 3.63 6.88
C GLU A 106 -3.03 3.20 7.72
N ASP A 107 -2.86 2.17 8.56
CA ASP A 107 -3.89 1.69 9.48
C ASP A 107 -4.32 2.80 10.47
N SER A 108 -3.36 3.59 10.97
CA SER A 108 -3.64 4.75 11.82
C SER A 108 -4.44 5.85 11.11
N PHE A 109 -4.16 6.08 9.83
CA PHE A 109 -4.93 7.02 9.01
C PHE A 109 -6.36 6.51 8.82
N ASN A 110 -6.51 5.25 8.42
CA ASN A 110 -7.80 4.60 8.18
C ASN A 110 -8.67 4.59 9.45
N TYR A 111 -8.07 4.28 10.60
CA TYR A 111 -8.75 4.35 11.88
C TYR A 111 -9.27 5.76 12.19
N CYS A 112 -8.46 6.80 11.97
CA CYS A 112 -8.91 8.18 12.17
C CYS A 112 -10.08 8.54 11.25
N MET A 113 -10.01 8.16 9.96
CA MET A 113 -11.10 8.40 9.01
C MET A 113 -12.40 7.71 9.44
N GLN A 114 -12.32 6.47 9.93
CA GLN A 114 -13.48 5.75 10.48
C GLN A 114 -14.07 6.43 11.72
N GLN A 115 -13.23 6.93 12.63
CA GLN A 115 -13.69 7.70 13.81
C GLN A 115 -14.38 9.01 13.42
N LYS A 116 -14.01 9.59 12.27
CA LYS A 116 -14.69 10.73 11.67
C LYS A 116 -15.99 10.35 10.96
N GLY A 117 -16.31 9.06 10.86
CA GLY A 117 -17.50 8.53 10.22
C GLY A 117 -17.35 8.27 8.73
N TRP A 118 -16.14 8.38 8.17
CA TRP A 118 -15.89 8.07 6.77
C TRP A 118 -15.66 6.57 6.57
N TYR A 119 -16.46 5.96 5.70
CA TYR A 119 -16.34 4.56 5.32
C TYR A 119 -16.48 4.41 3.80
N GLU A 120 -15.81 3.40 3.26
CA GLU A 120 -15.89 3.04 1.85
C GLU A 120 -17.19 2.25 1.61
N ILE A 121 -17.95 2.66 0.61
CA ILE A 121 -19.14 1.95 0.13
C ILE A 121 -19.03 1.67 -1.37
N GLU A 122 -19.60 0.55 -1.78
CA GLU A 122 -19.77 0.21 -3.18
C GLU A 122 -21.07 0.83 -3.67
N VAL A 123 -20.98 1.63 -4.72
CA VAL A 123 -22.13 2.32 -5.34
C VAL A 123 -22.22 1.82 -6.78
N GLU A 124 -23.41 1.40 -7.20
CA GLU A 124 -23.67 1.03 -8.59
C GLU A 124 -23.67 2.29 -9.47
N GLU A 125 -22.88 2.28 -10.57
CA GLU A 125 -22.89 3.34 -11.60
C GLU A 125 -24.13 3.33 -12.50
#